data_AF-A0AAE2BWX7-F1
#
_entry.id   AF-A0AAE2BWX7-F1
#
_cell.length_a   1.000
_cell.length_b   1.000
_cell.length_c   1.000
_cell.angle_alpha   90.00
_cell.angle_beta   90.00
_cell.angle_gamma   90.00
#
_symmetry.space_group_name_H-M   'P 1'
#
loop_
_entity.id
_entity.type
_entity.pdbx_description
1 polymer ?
#
loop_
_entity_poly.entity_id
_entity_poly.type
_entity_poly.pdbx_seq_one_letter_code
_entity_poly.pdbx_strand_id
1 'polypeptide(L)'
;MLAVYAPLIGGRNVSPWPRLTNSSHLSEWCQDTSLSKNVKAWILRANHHEPLRHQPSDDFAHLCTLGGSIIEGDAKWDDDLRFIGEFCYTKGYWEWIEDVRRCGDRLHHLKIYDVVYASLFTYDHNSSIVKAFCEAWCPLTNTLLTSAGEMSISLWDLHELVGLPMTGCLYDEVVPSALELTGVDEKRERFIPRSCKYLLYAYHLLQSADDNRCSHVSIDKWVKFWSKKTTKYHPPPPRKQKKTVRPKSTHNPLGDIAIHERWSTAKEALFAKLCIERSLKEEIYLAAYLACWLCLFVFPGKDVNSIRPSTFKMASLMVNGRRVNLDIPVLASIYEGLKTVATSLKPAGTSHSFPIHFIYAWLACYFKTHYSVWQELRGPKMTRFSGEGGAKYYEPREARK
;
A
#
# COMPACT_ATOMS: atom_id res chain seq x y z
N MET A 1 -1.13 25.92 8.08
CA MET A 1 -1.57 26.19 6.72
C MET A 1 -0.96 25.07 5.89
N LEU A 2 -1.68 23.95 5.76
CA LEU A 2 -1.37 22.94 4.75
C LEU A 2 -1.53 23.63 3.39
N ALA A 3 -0.45 24.24 2.92
CA ALA A 3 -0.41 24.85 1.61
C ALA A 3 -0.59 23.71 0.60
N VAL A 4 -1.79 23.59 0.04
CA VAL A 4 -2.06 22.77 -1.13
C VAL A 4 -1.28 23.42 -2.27
N TYR A 5 -0.15 22.83 -2.64
CA TYR A 5 0.62 23.33 -3.78
C TYR A 5 -0.12 22.95 -5.06
N ALA A 6 0.01 23.80 -6.08
CA ALA A 6 -0.48 23.47 -7.41
C ALA A 6 0.06 22.08 -7.82
N PRO A 7 -0.78 21.21 -8.41
CA PRO A 7 -0.34 19.89 -8.83
C PRO A 7 0.90 20.00 -9.73
N LEU A 8 1.90 19.16 -9.46
CA LEU A 8 3.18 19.09 -10.18
C LEU A 8 3.05 18.56 -11.63
N ILE A 9 1.97 18.91 -12.34
CA ILE A 9 1.74 18.51 -13.73
C ILE A 9 1.74 19.78 -14.59
N GLY A 10 2.87 20.01 -15.25
CA GLY A 10 3.06 21.11 -16.19
C GLY A 10 4.40 21.01 -16.89
N GLY A 11 4.60 20.00 -17.73
CA GLY A 11 5.82 19.80 -18.51
C GLY A 11 5.52 19.34 -19.93
N ARG A 12 5.36 20.31 -20.84
CA ARG A 12 5.38 20.26 -22.32
C ARG A 12 4.57 19.13 -22.98
N ASN A 13 3.27 19.39 -23.21
CA ASN A 13 2.39 18.88 -24.28
C ASN A 13 0.96 18.54 -23.82
N VAL A 14 0.55 18.92 -22.62
CA VAL A 14 -0.87 18.91 -22.23
C VAL A 14 -1.33 20.35 -22.07
N SER A 15 -2.40 20.71 -22.77
CA SER A 15 -3.09 21.98 -22.63
C SER A 15 -3.29 22.28 -21.14
N PRO A 16 -2.95 23.48 -20.63
CA PRO A 16 -3.25 23.82 -19.24
C PRO A 16 -4.75 23.61 -19.00
N TRP A 17 -5.10 23.01 -17.87
CA TRP A 17 -6.49 22.95 -17.41
C TRP A 17 -7.12 24.33 -17.56
N PRO A 18 -8.37 24.45 -18.05
CA PRO A 18 -9.03 25.73 -18.14
C PRO A 18 -8.93 26.40 -16.77
N ARG A 19 -8.38 27.62 -16.71
CA ARG A 19 -8.44 28.40 -15.47
C ARG A 19 -9.92 28.47 -15.11
N LEU A 20 -10.27 28.00 -13.92
CA LEU A 20 -11.60 28.17 -13.35
C LEU A 20 -11.83 29.67 -13.17
N THR A 21 -12.31 30.34 -14.23
CA THR A 21 -12.56 31.79 -14.25
C THR A 21 -13.88 32.17 -13.59
N ASN A 22 -14.68 31.19 -13.16
CA ASN A 22 -15.89 31.40 -12.40
C ASN A 22 -15.70 30.86 -10.98
N SER A 23 -14.93 31.58 -10.16
CA SER A 23 -14.99 31.41 -8.72
C SER A 23 -16.30 32.01 -8.22
N SER A 24 -17.39 31.24 -8.23
CA SER A 24 -18.43 31.44 -7.21
C SER A 24 -17.74 31.19 -5.86
N HIS A 25 -17.29 32.27 -5.23
CA HIS A 25 -16.61 32.37 -3.94
C HIS A 25 -16.30 31.02 -3.24
N LEU A 26 -15.12 30.45 -3.54
CA LEU A 26 -14.55 29.27 -2.87
C LEU A 26 -14.33 29.46 -1.35
N SER A 27 -14.46 30.69 -0.85
CA SER A 27 -14.40 31.03 0.58
C SER A 27 -15.57 30.52 1.41
N GLU A 28 -16.63 29.98 0.78
CA GLU A 28 -17.85 29.57 1.49
C GLU A 28 -17.94 28.07 1.80
N TRP A 29 -17.01 27.25 1.29
CA TRP A 29 -17.13 25.79 1.39
C TRP A 29 -16.65 25.22 2.73
N CYS A 30 -15.66 25.85 3.36
CA CYS A 30 -15.12 25.41 4.64
C CYS A 30 -15.11 26.59 5.62
N GLN A 31 -15.69 26.40 6.80
CA GLN A 31 -15.67 27.37 7.87
C GLN A 31 -14.69 26.92 8.96
N ASP A 32 -13.83 27.86 9.38
CA ASP A 32 -13.06 27.75 10.61
C ASP A 32 -14.01 27.88 11.80
N THR A 33 -14.22 26.78 12.54
CA THR A 33 -15.02 26.81 13.75
C THR A 33 -14.10 26.70 14.97
N SER A 34 -14.09 27.76 15.78
CA SER A 34 -13.36 27.79 17.05
C SER A 34 -14.23 27.14 18.12
N LEU A 35 -13.91 25.90 18.49
CA LEU A 35 -14.71 25.11 19.44
C LEU A 35 -14.17 25.22 20.88
N SER A 36 -12.94 25.71 21.05
CA SER A 36 -12.40 26.19 22.34
C SER A 36 -11.29 27.23 22.13
N LYS A 37 -10.77 27.85 23.20
CA LYS A 37 -9.65 28.82 23.12
C LYS A 37 -8.42 28.29 22.38
N ASN A 38 -8.25 26.97 22.27
CA ASN A 38 -7.05 26.34 21.71
C ASN A 38 -7.31 25.33 20.58
N VAL A 39 -8.57 25.06 20.21
CA VAL A 39 -8.92 24.03 19.21
C VAL A 39 -9.79 24.66 18.12
N LYS A 40 -9.25 24.64 16.90
CA LYS A 40 -9.97 25.00 15.68
C LYS A 40 -10.21 23.74 14.87
N ALA A 41 -11.42 23.58 14.36
CA ALA A 41 -11.78 22.49 13.45
C ALA A 41 -12.31 23.09 12.15
N TRP A 42 -12.04 22.38 11.06
CA TRP A 42 -12.56 22.72 9.74
C TRP A 42 -13.89 22.00 9.55
N ILE A 43 -14.95 22.75 9.31
CA ILE A 43 -16.28 22.20 9.02
C ILE A 43 -16.63 22.59 7.58
N LEU A 44 -17.05 21.61 6.78
CA LEU A 44 -17.52 21.88 5.43
C LEU A 44 -18.98 22.36 5.48
N ARG A 45 -19.26 23.49 4.86
CA ARG A 45 -20.62 23.95 4.54
C ARG A 45 -21.02 23.26 3.23
N ALA A 46 -21.62 22.09 3.32
CA ALA A 46 -22.06 21.36 2.15
C ALA A 46 -23.20 22.11 1.43
N ASN A 47 -22.95 22.68 0.26
CA ASN A 47 -23.98 23.20 -0.66
C ASN A 47 -24.37 22.18 -1.76
N HIS A 48 -23.80 20.97 -1.77
CA HIS A 48 -24.06 19.94 -2.79
C HIS A 48 -24.98 18.81 -2.34
N HIS A 49 -25.29 18.75 -1.05
CA HIS A 49 -26.33 17.88 -0.53
C HIS A 49 -27.52 18.77 -0.18
N GLU A 50 -28.48 18.90 -1.09
CA GLU A 50 -29.82 19.30 -0.66
C GLU A 50 -30.22 18.27 0.41
N PRO A 51 -30.42 18.67 1.67
CA PRO A 51 -30.99 17.75 2.63
C PRO A 51 -32.34 17.35 2.06
N LEU A 52 -32.64 16.05 2.03
CA LEU A 52 -33.97 15.53 1.75
C LEU A 52 -34.97 16.41 2.50
N ARG A 53 -35.67 17.30 1.77
CA ARG A 53 -36.46 18.39 2.32
C ARG A 53 -37.71 17.84 3.00
N HIS A 54 -37.58 17.28 4.19
CA HIS A 54 -38.69 17.08 5.13
C HIS A 54 -38.18 17.04 6.57
N GLN A 55 -37.53 18.11 7.03
CA GLN A 55 -37.63 18.59 8.42
C GLN A 55 -36.91 19.93 8.57
N PRO A 56 -37.53 20.96 9.17
CA PRO A 56 -36.85 22.19 9.52
C PRO A 56 -36.21 22.00 10.90
N SER A 57 -34.94 21.58 10.92
CA SER A 57 -34.07 21.77 12.07
C SER A 57 -32.80 22.48 11.62
N ASP A 58 -32.37 23.45 12.42
CA ASP A 58 -31.16 24.28 12.27
C ASP A 58 -29.83 23.49 12.30
N ASP A 59 -29.88 22.17 12.21
CA ASP A 59 -28.72 21.29 12.21
C ASP A 59 -28.17 21.21 10.78
N PHE A 60 -27.20 22.08 10.48
CA PHE A 60 -26.26 21.81 9.39
C PHE A 60 -25.77 20.38 9.57
N ALA A 61 -26.04 19.49 8.61
CA ALA A 61 -25.58 18.11 8.65
C ALA A 61 -24.04 18.09 8.73
N HIS A 62 -23.51 18.08 9.94
CA HIS A 62 -22.09 18.06 10.19
C HIS A 62 -21.54 16.78 9.55
N LEU A 63 -20.60 16.92 8.61
CA LEU A 63 -19.93 15.75 8.05
C LEU A 63 -19.29 14.98 9.22
N CYS A 64 -19.76 13.76 9.46
CA CYS A 64 -19.28 12.90 10.54
C CYS A 64 -17.82 12.49 10.24
N THR A 65 -16.87 13.25 10.81
CA THR A 65 -15.43 12.97 10.75
C THR A 65 -14.94 12.52 12.11
N LEU A 66 -13.84 11.77 12.13
CA LEU A 66 -13.18 11.40 13.38
C LEU A 66 -12.77 12.62 14.19
N GLY A 67 -12.35 13.71 13.53
CA GLY A 67 -12.05 14.97 14.19
C GLY A 67 -13.26 15.54 14.94
N GLY A 68 -14.44 15.52 14.31
CA GLY A 68 -15.71 15.88 14.94
C GLY A 68 -16.01 15.06 16.20
N SER A 69 -15.97 13.72 16.07
CA SER A 69 -16.23 12.82 17.20
C SER A 69 -15.19 12.95 18.34
N ILE A 70 -13.93 13.27 18.03
CA ILE A 70 -12.92 13.55 19.06
C ILE A 70 -13.25 14.83 19.82
N ILE A 71 -13.78 15.84 19.14
CA ILE A 71 -14.13 17.13 19.75
C ILE A 71 -15.38 16.98 20.63
N GLU A 72 -16.36 16.20 20.19
CA GLU A 72 -17.56 15.86 20.96
C GLU A 72 -17.25 14.99 22.18
N GLY A 73 -16.06 14.36 22.20
CA GLY A 73 -15.60 13.50 23.29
C GLY A 73 -15.97 12.03 23.12
N ASP A 74 -16.57 11.67 21.98
CA ASP A 74 -17.01 10.31 21.65
C ASP A 74 -15.86 9.40 21.23
N ALA A 75 -14.79 9.96 20.67
CA ALA A 75 -13.61 9.22 20.24
C ALA A 75 -12.32 9.80 20.82
N LYS A 76 -11.27 8.98 20.89
CA LYS A 76 -9.92 9.43 21.24
C LYS A 76 -8.85 8.58 20.58
N TRP A 77 -7.71 9.19 20.29
CA TRP A 77 -6.51 8.44 19.90
C TRP A 77 -5.92 7.69 21.09
N ASP A 78 -5.38 6.49 20.83
CA ASP A 78 -4.46 5.85 21.76
C ASP A 78 -3.04 6.45 21.62
N ASP A 79 -2.20 6.16 22.62
CA ASP A 79 -0.83 6.68 22.72
C ASP A 79 0.06 6.20 21.56
N ASP A 80 -0.09 4.93 21.16
CA ASP A 80 0.65 4.30 20.06
C ASP A 80 -0.21 4.19 18.80
N LEU A 81 0.13 4.95 17.75
CA LEU A 81 -0.50 4.79 16.44
C LEU A 81 0.17 3.62 15.69
N ARG A 82 -0.54 2.50 15.54
CA ARG A 82 -0.10 1.38 14.70
C ARG A 82 -1.23 0.95 13.79
N PHE A 83 -1.02 1.05 12.49
CA PHE A 83 -1.95 0.53 11.51
C PHE A 83 -1.58 -0.91 11.17
N ILE A 84 -2.58 -1.79 11.22
CA ILE A 84 -2.44 -3.15 10.73
C ILE A 84 -2.23 -3.07 9.21
N GLY A 85 -1.21 -3.74 8.69
CA GLY A 85 -0.87 -3.72 7.26
C GLY A 85 0.17 -2.69 6.84
N GLU A 86 0.76 -1.95 7.78
CA GLU A 86 1.93 -1.14 7.49
C GLU A 86 3.12 -2.02 7.04
N PHE A 87 3.59 -1.81 5.80
CA PHE A 87 4.69 -2.59 5.24
C PHE A 87 5.97 -2.39 6.05
N CYS A 88 6.56 -3.49 6.52
CA CYS A 88 7.75 -3.51 7.37
C CYS A 88 8.84 -4.42 6.80
N TYR A 89 10.07 -4.22 7.28
CA TYR A 89 11.20 -5.07 6.94
C TYR A 89 10.91 -6.54 7.29
N THR A 90 11.16 -7.43 6.32
CA THR A 90 11.10 -8.88 6.50
C THR A 90 12.45 -9.47 6.13
N LYS A 91 13.04 -10.28 7.02
CA LYS A 91 14.37 -10.86 6.81
C LYS A 91 14.39 -11.73 5.56
N GLY A 92 15.35 -11.48 4.65
CA GLY A 92 15.48 -12.24 3.41
C GLY A 92 14.52 -11.82 2.29
N TYR A 93 13.58 -10.90 2.55
CA TYR A 93 12.61 -10.44 1.55
C TYR A 93 13.26 -9.51 0.53
N TRP A 94 14.08 -8.55 0.97
CA TRP A 94 14.78 -7.63 0.07
C TRP A 94 15.79 -8.34 -0.82
N GLU A 95 16.54 -9.31 -0.27
CA GLU A 95 17.44 -10.17 -1.05
C GLU A 95 16.67 -11.02 -2.07
N TRP A 96 15.43 -11.41 -1.74
CA TRP A 96 14.55 -12.09 -2.67
C TRP A 96 14.13 -11.16 -3.81
N ILE A 97 13.75 -9.90 -3.51
CA ILE A 97 13.40 -8.92 -4.55
C ILE A 97 14.55 -8.69 -5.53
N GLU A 98 15.77 -8.48 -5.03
CA GLU A 98 16.97 -8.35 -5.87
C GLU A 98 17.13 -9.56 -6.80
N ASP A 99 16.86 -10.76 -6.27
CA ASP A 99 16.99 -12.00 -7.03
C ASP A 99 15.88 -12.19 -8.08
N VAL A 100 14.62 -11.82 -7.79
CA VAL A 100 13.50 -11.94 -8.77
C VAL A 100 13.52 -10.86 -9.84
N ARG A 101 14.30 -9.79 -9.68
CA ARG A 101 14.56 -8.85 -10.77
C ARG A 101 15.34 -9.49 -11.92
N ARG A 102 15.90 -10.69 -11.75
CA ARG A 102 16.33 -11.56 -12.87
C ARG A 102 15.20 -11.86 -13.87
N CYS A 103 13.94 -11.78 -13.41
CA CYS A 103 12.73 -11.92 -14.22
C CYS A 103 12.17 -10.55 -14.65
N GLY A 104 13.02 -9.53 -14.76
CA GLY A 104 12.65 -8.14 -15.05
C GLY A 104 11.76 -8.00 -16.27
N ASP A 105 12.06 -8.68 -17.37
CA ASP A 105 11.26 -8.64 -18.60
C ASP A 105 9.80 -9.07 -18.37
N ARG A 106 9.58 -10.10 -17.54
CA ARG A 106 8.22 -10.54 -17.17
C ARG A 106 7.53 -9.48 -16.32
N LEU A 107 8.23 -8.91 -15.34
CA LEU A 107 7.68 -7.86 -14.48
C LEU A 107 7.32 -6.59 -15.27
N HIS A 108 8.13 -6.21 -16.27
CA HIS A 108 7.83 -5.11 -17.19
C HIS A 108 6.65 -5.43 -18.10
N HIS A 109 6.59 -6.64 -18.66
CA HIS A 109 5.45 -7.09 -19.47
C HIS A 109 4.13 -7.01 -18.69
N LEU A 110 4.16 -7.33 -17.40
CA LEU A 110 3.03 -7.28 -16.47
C LEU A 110 2.71 -5.86 -15.97
N LYS A 111 3.56 -4.87 -16.25
CA LYS A 111 3.47 -3.50 -15.73
C LYS A 111 3.48 -3.43 -14.19
N ILE A 112 4.20 -4.34 -13.53
CA ILE A 112 4.34 -4.37 -12.06
C ILE A 112 5.78 -4.13 -11.59
N TYR A 113 6.74 -3.98 -12.51
CA TYR A 113 8.14 -3.78 -12.16
C TYR A 113 8.34 -2.59 -11.20
N ASP A 114 7.68 -1.46 -11.46
CA ASP A 114 7.84 -0.23 -10.67
C ASP A 114 7.34 -0.41 -9.24
N VAL A 115 6.15 -1.00 -9.06
CA VAL A 115 5.59 -1.25 -7.72
C VAL A 115 6.33 -2.38 -6.98
N VAL A 116 6.87 -3.38 -7.68
CA VAL A 116 7.78 -4.38 -7.09
C VAL A 116 9.11 -3.75 -6.68
N TYR A 117 9.61 -2.77 -7.45
CA TYR A 117 10.77 -2.00 -7.06
C TYR A 117 10.46 -1.12 -5.83
N ALA A 118 9.27 -0.55 -5.74
CA ALA A 118 8.84 0.23 -4.58
C ALA A 118 8.81 -0.59 -3.27
N SER A 119 8.60 -1.90 -3.33
CA SER A 119 8.62 -2.78 -2.15
C SER A 119 10.02 -3.11 -1.63
N LEU A 120 11.09 -2.62 -2.28
CA LEU A 120 12.45 -2.67 -1.73
C LEU A 120 12.66 -1.68 -0.57
N PHE A 121 11.78 -0.70 -0.40
CA PHE A 121 12.00 0.40 0.52
C PHE A 121 11.01 0.40 1.67
N THR A 122 11.42 0.94 2.82
CA THR A 122 10.48 1.32 3.89
C THR A 122 9.94 2.73 3.67
N TYR A 123 8.81 3.04 4.28
CA TYR A 123 8.17 4.37 4.19
C TYR A 123 7.89 4.87 5.59
N ASP A 124 8.75 5.77 6.08
CA ASP A 124 8.55 6.44 7.37
C ASP A 124 7.37 7.41 7.31
N HIS A 125 6.76 7.71 8.46
CA HIS A 125 5.67 8.68 8.55
C HIS A 125 5.77 9.52 9.83
N ASN A 126 5.05 10.64 9.83
CA ASN A 126 4.82 11.42 11.04
C ASN A 126 3.45 11.07 11.65
N SER A 127 3.42 10.53 12.86
CA SER A 127 2.16 10.11 13.49
C SER A 127 1.20 11.27 13.72
N SER A 128 1.69 12.49 14.00
CA SER A 128 0.84 13.69 14.11
C SER A 128 0.17 14.02 12.77
N ILE A 129 0.90 13.91 11.66
CA ILE A 129 0.35 14.14 10.31
C ILE A 129 -0.68 13.07 9.94
N VAL A 130 -0.39 11.80 10.22
CA VAL A 130 -1.34 10.72 9.92
C VAL A 130 -2.60 10.84 10.78
N LYS A 131 -2.47 11.19 12.06
CA LYS A 131 -3.63 11.50 12.93
C LYS A 131 -4.46 12.67 12.38
N ALA A 132 -3.80 13.78 12.00
CA ALA A 132 -4.49 14.94 11.41
C ALA A 132 -5.19 14.60 10.09
N PHE A 133 -4.58 13.79 9.24
CA PHE A 133 -5.19 13.29 8.01
C PHE A 133 -6.44 12.45 8.29
N CYS A 134 -6.37 11.48 9.21
CA CYS A 134 -7.52 10.65 9.58
C CYS A 134 -8.64 11.46 10.25
N GLU A 135 -8.31 12.44 11.09
CA GLU A 135 -9.27 13.36 11.72
C GLU A 135 -10.05 14.17 10.68
N ALA A 136 -9.40 14.57 9.59
CA ALA A 136 -9.98 15.37 8.52
C ALA A 136 -10.56 14.52 7.36
N TRP A 137 -10.50 13.19 7.45
CA TRP A 137 -11.06 12.32 6.41
C TRP A 137 -12.57 12.19 6.58
N CYS A 138 -13.32 12.43 5.51
CA CYS A 138 -14.76 12.20 5.44
C CYS A 138 -15.05 10.80 4.88
N PRO A 139 -15.60 9.87 5.70
CA PRO A 139 -15.91 8.52 5.25
C PRO A 139 -17.10 8.45 4.29
N LEU A 140 -17.94 9.50 4.23
CA LEU A 140 -19.12 9.54 3.35
C LEU A 140 -18.72 9.80 1.89
N THR A 141 -17.81 10.74 1.67
CA THR A 141 -17.36 11.17 0.34
C THR A 141 -16.03 10.52 -0.07
N ASN A 142 -15.34 9.83 0.85
CA ASN A 142 -13.98 9.33 0.67
C ASN A 142 -13.01 10.45 0.27
N THR A 143 -13.10 11.59 0.96
CA THR A 143 -12.25 12.75 0.70
C THR A 143 -11.62 13.26 1.99
N LEU A 144 -10.43 13.83 1.84
CA LEU A 144 -9.77 14.66 2.83
C LEU A 144 -10.36 16.06 2.76
N LEU A 145 -10.87 16.55 3.88
CA LEU A 145 -11.38 17.90 4.01
C LEU A 145 -10.21 18.87 4.23
N THR A 146 -10.05 19.86 3.34
CA THR A 146 -9.04 20.91 3.46
C THR A 146 -9.68 22.29 3.38
N SER A 147 -8.94 23.33 3.75
CA SER A 147 -9.40 24.72 3.59
C SER A 147 -9.58 25.15 2.12
N ALA A 148 -8.95 24.44 1.18
CA ALA A 148 -9.09 24.68 -0.25
C ALA A 148 -10.23 23.86 -0.90
N GLY A 149 -10.90 22.99 -0.14
CA GLY A 149 -11.92 22.07 -0.61
C GLY A 149 -11.58 20.60 -0.32
N GLU A 150 -12.34 19.70 -0.94
CA GLU A 150 -12.17 18.26 -0.80
C GLU A 150 -11.11 17.70 -1.75
N MET A 151 -10.29 16.77 -1.25
CA MET A 151 -9.29 16.07 -2.05
C MET A 151 -9.34 14.57 -1.80
N SER A 152 -9.30 13.75 -2.84
CA SER A 152 -9.38 12.29 -2.70
C SER A 152 -8.13 11.60 -3.24
N ILE A 153 -8.00 10.30 -2.99
CA ILE A 153 -6.94 9.45 -3.56
C ILE A 153 -7.51 8.81 -4.82
N SER A 154 -7.06 9.22 -6.00
CA SER A 154 -7.59 8.68 -7.25
C SER A 154 -6.88 7.38 -7.69
N LEU A 155 -7.49 6.63 -8.61
CA LEU A 155 -6.79 5.53 -9.31
C LEU A 155 -5.54 6.04 -10.05
N TRP A 156 -5.61 7.26 -10.58
CA TRP A 156 -4.49 7.91 -11.23
C TRP A 156 -3.34 8.19 -10.26
N ASP A 157 -3.63 8.56 -9.01
CA ASP A 157 -2.61 8.70 -7.96
C ASP A 157 -1.91 7.36 -7.69
N LEU A 158 -2.65 6.26 -7.57
CA LEU A 158 -2.07 4.94 -7.39
C LEU A 158 -1.24 4.51 -8.61
N HIS A 159 -1.67 4.84 -9.83
CA HIS A 159 -0.91 4.52 -11.02
C HIS A 159 0.39 5.31 -11.10
N GLU A 160 0.32 6.64 -10.99
CA GLU A 160 1.44 7.55 -11.20
C GLU A 160 2.41 7.61 -10.02
N LEU A 161 1.90 7.58 -8.79
CA LEU A 161 2.74 7.70 -7.60
C LEU A 161 3.33 6.36 -7.20
N VAL A 162 2.54 5.30 -7.26
CA VAL A 162 2.90 3.96 -6.74
C VAL A 162 3.36 3.03 -7.86
N GLY A 163 2.88 3.20 -9.10
CA GLY A 163 3.18 2.30 -10.20
C GLY A 163 2.26 1.08 -10.28
N LEU A 164 1.05 1.16 -9.71
CA LEU A 164 0.07 0.06 -9.77
C LEU A 164 -0.56 -0.04 -11.18
N PRO A 165 -0.79 -1.26 -11.70
CA PRO A 165 -1.42 -1.46 -12.99
C PRO A 165 -2.93 -1.15 -12.95
N MET A 166 -3.38 -0.20 -13.79
CA MET A 166 -4.81 0.15 -13.97
C MET A 166 -5.56 -0.76 -14.95
N THR A 167 -4.85 -1.57 -15.73
CA THR A 167 -5.44 -2.37 -16.81
C THR A 167 -5.10 -3.84 -16.62
N GLY A 168 -6.07 -4.73 -16.89
CA GLY A 168 -5.89 -6.16 -16.76
C GLY A 168 -7.19 -6.84 -16.38
N CYS A 169 -7.14 -8.15 -16.09
CA CYS A 169 -8.26 -8.83 -15.47
C CYS A 169 -8.43 -8.38 -14.01
N LEU A 170 -9.63 -8.55 -13.48
CA LEU A 170 -9.92 -8.27 -12.07
C LEU A 170 -9.07 -9.18 -11.17
N TYR A 171 -8.58 -8.61 -10.08
CA TYR A 171 -7.96 -9.39 -9.02
C TYR A 171 -9.04 -10.11 -8.22
N ASP A 172 -8.87 -11.42 -8.04
CA ASP A 172 -9.78 -12.25 -7.27
C ASP A 172 -8.99 -13.20 -6.38
N GLU A 173 -9.14 -13.04 -5.07
CA GLU A 173 -8.40 -13.80 -4.07
C GLU A 173 -9.20 -15.05 -3.65
N VAL A 174 -8.94 -16.16 -4.35
CA VAL A 174 -9.66 -17.43 -4.16
C VAL A 174 -8.71 -18.63 -4.17
N VAL A 175 -8.95 -19.59 -3.25
CA VAL A 175 -8.27 -20.88 -3.30
C VAL A 175 -8.93 -21.72 -4.40
N PRO A 176 -8.19 -22.13 -5.45
CA PRO A 176 -8.79 -22.85 -6.56
C PRO A 176 -9.24 -24.25 -6.14
N SER A 177 -10.34 -24.68 -6.75
CA SER A 177 -10.84 -26.05 -6.60
C SER A 177 -9.91 -27.08 -7.24
N ALA A 178 -10.03 -28.35 -6.83
CA ALA A 178 -9.28 -29.45 -7.45
C ALA A 178 -9.56 -29.57 -8.96
N LEU A 179 -10.80 -29.28 -9.37
CA LEU A 179 -11.20 -29.27 -10.78
C LEU A 179 -10.49 -28.14 -11.55
N GLU A 180 -10.44 -26.92 -11.03
CA GLU A 180 -9.72 -25.82 -11.68
C GLU A 180 -8.21 -26.07 -11.78
N LEU A 181 -7.60 -26.73 -10.78
CA LEU A 181 -6.16 -27.02 -10.76
C LEU A 181 -5.73 -28.06 -11.81
N THR A 182 -6.62 -28.98 -12.15
CA THR A 182 -6.35 -30.11 -13.06
C THR A 182 -7.04 -29.96 -14.42
N GLY A 183 -8.08 -29.15 -14.48
CA GLY A 183 -8.93 -28.94 -15.63
C GLY A 183 -8.24 -28.20 -16.77
N VAL A 184 -8.79 -28.45 -17.95
CA VAL A 184 -8.39 -27.83 -19.21
C VAL A 184 -9.62 -27.35 -19.95
N ASP A 185 -9.45 -26.30 -20.76
CA ASP A 185 -10.49 -25.80 -21.64
C ASP A 185 -10.66 -26.68 -22.90
N GLU A 186 -11.58 -26.29 -23.76
CA GLU A 186 -11.85 -26.96 -25.04
C GLU A 186 -10.62 -27.02 -25.96
N LYS A 187 -9.67 -26.09 -25.80
CA LYS A 187 -8.40 -26.02 -26.53
C LYS A 187 -7.29 -26.81 -25.86
N ARG A 188 -7.59 -27.56 -24.79
CA ARG A 188 -6.64 -28.31 -23.95
C ARG A 188 -5.63 -27.39 -23.21
N GLU A 189 -5.92 -26.10 -23.07
CA GLU A 189 -5.15 -25.20 -22.25
C GLU A 189 -5.61 -25.31 -20.78
N ARG A 190 -4.68 -25.23 -19.83
CA ARG A 190 -5.02 -25.33 -18.41
C ARG A 190 -5.75 -24.08 -17.95
N PHE A 191 -6.80 -24.25 -17.13
CA PHE A 191 -7.47 -23.11 -16.49
C PHE A 191 -6.52 -22.32 -15.59
N ILE A 192 -5.66 -23.03 -14.85
CA ILE A 192 -4.67 -22.44 -13.94
C ILE A 192 -3.26 -22.96 -14.29
N PRO A 193 -2.24 -22.08 -14.32
CA PRO A 193 -0.85 -22.48 -14.53
C PRO A 193 -0.36 -23.50 -13.50
N ARG A 194 0.59 -24.36 -13.92
CA ARG A 194 1.15 -25.42 -13.06
C ARG A 194 1.78 -24.86 -11.79
N SER A 195 2.31 -23.64 -11.84
CA SER A 195 2.89 -22.96 -10.69
C SER A 195 1.97 -22.96 -9.47
N CYS A 196 0.66 -22.77 -9.64
CA CYS A 196 -0.28 -22.74 -8.52
C CYS A 196 -0.29 -24.05 -7.72
N LYS A 197 -0.22 -25.20 -8.41
CA LYS A 197 -0.14 -26.52 -7.77
C LYS A 197 1.12 -26.65 -6.91
N TYR A 198 2.26 -26.19 -7.42
CA TYR A 198 3.53 -26.23 -6.69
C TYR A 198 3.54 -25.28 -5.48
N LEU A 199 2.89 -24.12 -5.57
CA LEU A 199 2.74 -23.20 -4.43
C LEU A 199 1.89 -23.82 -3.32
N LEU A 200 0.74 -24.42 -3.67
CA LEU A 200 -0.11 -25.15 -2.71
C LEU A 200 0.64 -26.31 -2.06
N TYR A 201 1.41 -27.06 -2.85
CA TYR A 201 2.24 -28.15 -2.33
C TYR A 201 3.32 -27.65 -1.37
N ALA A 202 4.05 -26.59 -1.72
CA ALA A 202 5.04 -25.97 -0.83
C ALA A 202 4.42 -25.43 0.46
N TYR A 203 3.23 -24.83 0.37
CA TYR A 203 2.48 -24.35 1.55
C TYR A 203 2.11 -25.52 2.46
N HIS A 204 1.56 -26.60 1.91
CA HIS A 204 1.23 -27.80 2.67
C HIS A 204 2.45 -28.42 3.36
N LEU A 205 3.60 -28.51 2.66
CA LEU A 205 4.84 -28.99 3.25
C LEU A 205 5.28 -28.13 4.45
N LEU A 206 5.21 -26.81 4.34
CA LEU A 206 5.57 -25.89 5.42
C LEU A 206 4.61 -25.97 6.61
N GLN A 207 3.32 -26.19 6.34
CA GLN A 207 2.31 -26.38 7.38
C GLN A 207 2.48 -27.73 8.11
N SER A 208 2.78 -28.79 7.36
CA SER A 208 2.98 -30.15 7.92
C SER A 208 4.26 -30.30 8.75
N ALA A 209 5.23 -29.40 8.55
CA ALA A 209 6.49 -29.39 9.28
C ALA A 209 6.39 -28.65 10.64
N ASP A 210 5.24 -28.06 10.95
CA ASP A 210 4.98 -27.42 12.24
C ASP A 210 4.29 -28.41 13.18
N ASP A 211 4.73 -28.46 14.44
CA ASP A 211 4.11 -29.31 15.47
C ASP A 211 2.63 -28.93 15.69
N ASN A 212 2.27 -27.68 15.39
CA ASN A 212 0.91 -27.17 15.43
C ASN A 212 0.30 -27.12 14.01
N ARG A 213 -0.24 -28.25 13.53
CA ARG A 213 -0.81 -28.44 12.18
C ARG A 213 -1.92 -27.46 11.78
N CYS A 214 -2.46 -26.70 12.75
CA CYS A 214 -3.50 -25.69 12.54
C CYS A 214 -2.95 -24.26 12.34
N SER A 215 -1.64 -24.05 12.47
CA SER A 215 -1.06 -22.72 12.27
C SER A 215 -0.90 -22.41 10.78
N HIS A 216 -1.25 -21.18 10.39
CA HIS A 216 -0.99 -20.70 9.04
C HIS A 216 0.51 -20.53 8.80
N VAL A 217 0.97 -20.71 7.56
CA VAL A 217 2.39 -20.53 7.24
C VAL A 217 2.75 -19.04 7.37
N SER A 218 3.76 -18.74 8.17
CA SER A 218 4.22 -17.36 8.34
C SER A 218 5.01 -16.88 7.11
N ILE A 219 4.99 -15.57 6.89
CA ILE A 219 5.78 -14.93 5.83
C ILE A 219 7.27 -15.24 6.01
N ASP A 220 7.81 -15.17 7.24
CA ASP A 220 9.23 -15.47 7.50
C ASP A 220 9.59 -16.91 7.08
N LYS A 221 8.73 -17.89 7.41
CA LYS A 221 8.91 -19.28 6.99
C LYS A 221 8.87 -19.40 5.47
N TRP A 222 7.93 -18.73 4.80
CA TRP A 222 7.80 -18.72 3.34
C TRP A 222 9.02 -18.10 2.66
N VAL A 223 9.46 -16.93 3.10
CA VAL A 223 10.64 -16.22 2.58
C VAL A 223 11.90 -17.05 2.80
N LYS A 224 12.11 -17.59 3.99
CA LYS A 224 13.26 -18.46 4.29
C LYS A 224 13.25 -19.75 3.47
N PHE A 225 12.06 -20.28 3.16
CA PHE A 225 11.92 -21.49 2.35
C PHE A 225 12.35 -21.24 0.90
N TRP A 226 11.87 -20.17 0.27
CA TRP A 226 12.10 -19.90 -1.15
C TRP A 226 13.38 -19.10 -1.43
N SER A 227 13.66 -18.04 -0.67
CA SER A 227 14.76 -17.13 -0.99
C SER A 227 16.12 -17.84 -0.89
N LYS A 228 16.32 -18.68 0.14
CA LYS A 228 17.57 -19.40 0.45
C LYS A 228 18.82 -18.50 0.43
N LYS A 229 18.65 -17.18 0.52
CA LYS A 229 19.74 -16.21 0.50
C LYS A 229 20.29 -16.02 1.91
N THR A 230 21.59 -15.78 2.00
CA THR A 230 22.20 -15.25 3.22
C THR A 230 21.70 -13.83 3.46
N THR A 231 21.56 -13.45 4.72
CA THR A 231 21.11 -12.12 5.10
C THR A 231 22.20 -11.10 4.75
N LYS A 232 21.88 -10.22 3.80
CA LYS A 232 22.71 -9.08 3.35
C LYS A 232 22.28 -7.80 4.08
N TYR A 233 20.97 -7.64 4.31
CA TYR A 233 20.41 -6.45 4.92
C TYR A 233 20.10 -6.65 6.40
N HIS A 234 20.36 -5.60 7.20
CA HIS A 234 20.03 -5.57 8.61
C HIS A 234 18.68 -4.85 8.82
N PRO A 235 17.94 -5.20 9.89
CA PRO A 235 16.69 -4.52 10.18
C PRO A 235 16.94 -3.00 10.31
N PRO A 236 16.14 -2.16 9.65
CA PRO A 236 16.25 -0.72 9.82
C PRO A 236 15.93 -0.35 11.27
N PRO A 237 16.52 0.73 11.80
CA PRO A 237 16.19 1.18 13.13
C PRO A 237 14.71 1.61 13.19
N PRO A 238 14.14 1.73 14.40
CA PRO A 238 12.76 2.17 14.57
C PRO A 238 12.52 3.50 13.83
N ARG A 239 11.36 3.60 13.17
CA ARG A 239 10.96 4.78 12.39
C ARG A 239 11.03 6.02 13.27
N LYS A 240 11.87 6.98 12.90
CA LYS A 240 12.09 8.21 13.66
C LYS A 240 12.02 9.42 12.75
N GLN A 241 11.04 10.27 13.03
CA GLN A 241 10.84 11.56 12.38
C GLN A 241 12.05 12.49 12.60
N LYS A 242 12.35 13.36 11.64
CA LYS A 242 13.50 14.27 11.72
C LYS A 242 13.11 15.74 11.58
N LYS A 243 13.62 16.58 12.49
CA LYS A 243 13.36 18.02 12.52
C LYS A 243 14.02 18.79 11.38
N THR A 244 15.27 18.46 11.02
CA THR A 244 16.07 19.35 10.17
C THR A 244 16.58 18.72 8.89
N VAL A 245 17.12 17.49 8.92
CA VAL A 245 17.78 16.90 7.75
C VAL A 245 17.54 15.39 7.68
N ARG A 246 17.29 14.90 6.47
CA ARG A 246 17.25 13.48 6.12
C ARG A 246 18.66 12.88 6.08
N PRO A 247 18.89 11.66 6.61
CA PRO A 247 20.16 10.95 6.47
C PRO A 247 20.62 10.85 5.00
N LYS A 248 21.94 10.99 4.77
CA LYS A 248 22.54 10.83 3.43
C LYS A 248 22.51 9.39 2.91
N SER A 249 22.49 8.43 3.82
CA SER A 249 22.37 7.00 3.55
C SER A 249 21.32 6.39 4.46
N THR A 250 20.70 5.30 4.01
CA THR A 250 19.70 4.53 4.75
C THR A 250 19.99 3.04 4.63
N HIS A 251 19.34 2.24 5.46
CA HIS A 251 19.42 0.77 5.38
C HIS A 251 18.69 0.17 4.17
N ASN A 252 18.03 1.00 3.36
CA ASN A 252 17.35 0.53 2.16
C ASN A 252 18.35 0.00 1.12
N PRO A 253 17.96 -1.03 0.34
CA PRO A 253 18.70 -1.48 -0.82
C PRO A 253 18.95 -0.35 -1.82
N LEU A 254 20.15 -0.31 -2.39
CA LEU A 254 20.48 0.61 -3.50
C LEU A 254 19.77 0.23 -4.81
N GLY A 255 19.27 -1.01 -4.89
CA GLY A 255 18.63 -1.53 -6.10
C GLY A 255 19.62 -1.95 -7.18
N ASP A 256 20.90 -2.11 -6.85
CA ASP A 256 21.88 -2.72 -7.74
C ASP A 256 21.76 -4.25 -7.68
N ILE A 257 21.60 -4.87 -8.85
CA ILE A 257 21.54 -6.33 -8.97
C ILE A 257 22.82 -6.80 -9.60
N ALA A 258 23.49 -7.76 -8.96
CA ALA A 258 24.59 -8.48 -9.59
C ALA A 258 24.10 -9.27 -10.81
N ILE A 259 24.91 -9.29 -11.87
CA ILE A 259 24.62 -9.99 -13.13
C ILE A 259 24.27 -11.46 -12.86
N HIS A 260 23.28 -11.97 -13.60
CA HIS A 260 22.70 -13.32 -13.55
C HIS A 260 23.64 -14.44 -13.08
N GLU A 261 23.58 -14.77 -11.80
CA GLU A 261 24.17 -15.99 -11.26
C GLU A 261 23.26 -17.20 -11.51
N ARG A 262 23.89 -18.35 -11.78
CA ARG A 262 23.24 -19.67 -11.74
C ARG A 262 22.54 -19.87 -10.40
N TRP A 263 21.50 -20.70 -10.37
CA TRP A 263 20.85 -21.07 -9.12
C TRP A 263 21.87 -21.64 -8.14
N SER A 264 21.80 -21.20 -6.88
CA SER A 264 22.67 -21.75 -5.83
C SER A 264 22.35 -23.23 -5.59
N THR A 265 23.34 -23.99 -5.10
CA THR A 265 23.16 -25.42 -4.75
C THR A 265 21.97 -25.63 -3.81
N ALA A 266 21.76 -24.71 -2.85
CA ALA A 266 20.63 -24.77 -1.93
C ALA A 266 19.27 -24.60 -2.63
N LYS A 267 19.19 -23.74 -3.67
CA LYS A 267 17.97 -23.58 -4.47
C LYS A 267 17.75 -24.77 -5.40
N GLU A 268 18.82 -25.31 -6.00
CA GLU A 268 18.73 -26.51 -6.82
C GLU A 268 18.21 -27.72 -6.00
N ALA A 269 18.71 -27.91 -4.77
CA ALA A 269 18.20 -28.92 -3.85
C ALA A 269 16.72 -28.69 -3.48
N LEU A 270 16.29 -27.43 -3.31
CA LEU A 270 14.89 -27.09 -3.07
C LEU A 270 14.00 -27.46 -4.26
N PHE A 271 14.41 -27.11 -5.48
CA PHE A 271 13.67 -27.44 -6.69
C PHE A 271 13.56 -28.95 -6.91
N ALA A 272 14.63 -29.69 -6.62
CA ALA A 272 14.63 -31.15 -6.63
C ALA A 272 13.66 -31.72 -5.59
N LYS A 273 13.67 -31.21 -4.35
CA LYS A 273 12.72 -31.62 -3.29
C LYS A 273 11.26 -31.43 -3.68
N LEU A 274 10.96 -30.37 -4.44
CA LEU A 274 9.61 -30.07 -4.92
C LEU A 274 9.27 -30.76 -6.25
N CYS A 275 10.18 -31.54 -6.82
CA CYS A 275 10.04 -32.17 -8.14
C CYS A 275 9.65 -31.16 -9.23
N ILE A 276 10.30 -30.00 -9.23
CA ILE A 276 10.03 -28.91 -10.19
C ILE A 276 10.81 -29.17 -11.48
N GLU A 277 10.08 -29.22 -12.60
CA GLU A 277 10.66 -29.29 -13.94
C GLU A 277 11.57 -28.08 -14.22
N ARG A 278 12.68 -28.29 -14.93
CA ARG A 278 13.68 -27.24 -15.19
C ARG A 278 13.09 -26.00 -15.86
N SER A 279 12.12 -26.18 -16.76
CA SER A 279 11.41 -25.12 -17.48
C SER A 279 10.52 -24.25 -16.57
N LEU A 280 10.06 -24.79 -15.44
CA LEU A 280 9.12 -24.13 -14.53
C LEU A 280 9.79 -23.46 -13.33
N LYS A 281 11.11 -23.63 -13.16
CA LYS A 281 11.85 -23.10 -11.99
C LYS A 281 11.67 -21.59 -11.83
N GLU A 282 11.89 -20.82 -12.88
CA GLU A 282 11.72 -19.35 -12.84
C GLU A 282 10.26 -18.95 -12.61
N GLU A 283 9.33 -19.64 -13.29
CA GLU A 283 7.89 -19.36 -13.18
C GLU A 283 7.42 -19.54 -11.73
N ILE A 284 7.72 -20.70 -11.14
CA ILE A 284 7.31 -21.05 -9.78
C ILE A 284 8.01 -20.14 -8.76
N TYR A 285 9.29 -19.84 -8.97
CA TYR A 285 10.03 -18.94 -8.08
C TYR A 285 9.44 -17.53 -8.07
N LEU A 286 9.11 -16.99 -9.25
CA LEU A 286 8.47 -15.69 -9.36
C LEU A 286 7.04 -15.73 -8.81
N ALA A 287 6.28 -16.81 -9.02
CA ALA A 287 4.91 -16.92 -8.52
C ALA A 287 4.89 -17.00 -6.99
N ALA A 288 5.85 -17.71 -6.38
CA ALA A 288 6.03 -17.75 -4.93
C ALA A 288 6.36 -16.38 -4.34
N TYR A 289 7.17 -15.60 -5.05
CA TYR A 289 7.47 -14.22 -4.69
C TYR A 289 6.23 -13.33 -4.82
N LEU A 290 5.52 -13.36 -5.95
CA LEU A 290 4.34 -12.52 -6.19
C LEU A 290 3.23 -12.81 -5.18
N ALA A 291 3.01 -14.08 -4.80
CA ALA A 291 2.08 -14.43 -3.73
C ALA A 291 2.44 -13.75 -2.39
N CYS A 292 3.74 -13.76 -2.05
CA CYS A 292 4.26 -13.09 -0.84
C CYS A 292 4.12 -11.56 -0.94
N TRP A 293 4.47 -10.98 -2.09
CA TRP A 293 4.36 -9.55 -2.35
C TRP A 293 2.91 -9.05 -2.31
N LEU A 294 1.96 -9.81 -2.87
CA LEU A 294 0.53 -9.54 -2.76
C LEU A 294 0.07 -9.54 -1.30
N CYS A 295 0.54 -10.48 -0.47
CA CYS A 295 0.18 -10.56 0.94
C CYS A 295 0.78 -9.44 1.80
N LEU A 296 1.99 -8.99 1.50
CA LEU A 296 2.76 -8.05 2.34
C LEU A 296 2.61 -6.59 1.95
N PHE A 297 2.61 -6.32 0.65
CA PHE A 297 2.77 -4.96 0.13
C PHE A 297 1.48 -4.45 -0.52
N VAL A 298 0.81 -5.28 -1.33
CA VAL A 298 -0.36 -4.83 -2.09
C VAL A 298 -1.66 -4.94 -1.28
N PHE A 299 -1.92 -6.11 -0.69
CA PHE A 299 -3.13 -6.42 0.04
C PHE A 299 -2.77 -7.00 1.42
N PRO A 300 -2.34 -6.15 2.37
CA PRO A 300 -2.09 -6.63 3.72
C PRO A 300 -3.38 -7.18 4.34
N GLY A 301 -3.30 -8.40 4.88
CA GLY A 301 -4.43 -9.06 5.52
C GLY A 301 -4.51 -8.77 7.01
N LYS A 302 -5.58 -9.24 7.68
CA LYS A 302 -5.70 -9.19 9.14
C LYS A 302 -4.55 -9.94 9.83
N ASP A 303 -4.22 -11.12 9.32
CA ASP A 303 -3.05 -11.90 9.72
C ASP A 303 -1.81 -11.40 8.95
N VAL A 304 -1.32 -10.21 9.32
CA VAL A 304 -0.27 -9.46 8.61
C VAL A 304 0.98 -10.28 8.30
N ASN A 305 1.27 -11.30 9.13
CA ASN A 305 2.48 -12.10 9.03
C ASN A 305 2.24 -13.51 8.46
N SER A 306 1.13 -13.74 7.75
CA SER A 306 0.80 -15.03 7.14
C SER A 306 0.69 -14.97 5.61
N ILE A 307 1.20 -16.01 4.94
CA ILE A 307 1.01 -16.19 3.50
C ILE A 307 -0.39 -16.76 3.24
N ARG A 308 -1.14 -16.15 2.32
CA ARG A 308 -2.52 -16.55 2.01
C ARG A 308 -2.57 -17.41 0.75
N PRO A 309 -2.98 -18.69 0.83
CA PRO A 309 -3.07 -19.57 -0.34
C PRO A 309 -4.01 -19.06 -1.44
N SER A 310 -4.99 -18.23 -1.07
CA SER A 310 -5.93 -17.56 -1.98
C SER A 310 -5.25 -16.62 -2.97
N THR A 311 -4.02 -16.16 -2.69
CA THR A 311 -3.23 -15.35 -3.63
C THR A 311 -2.54 -16.17 -4.72
N PHE A 312 -2.43 -17.50 -4.56
CA PHE A 312 -1.59 -18.34 -5.42
C PHE A 312 -2.12 -18.43 -6.84
N LYS A 313 -3.44 -18.45 -7.03
CA LYS A 313 -4.07 -18.45 -8.36
C LYS A 313 -3.68 -17.20 -9.13
N MET A 314 -3.90 -16.02 -8.54
CA MET A 314 -3.58 -14.75 -9.19
C MET A 314 -2.09 -14.59 -9.43
N ALA A 315 -1.24 -14.92 -8.45
CA ALA A 315 0.21 -14.89 -8.63
C ALA A 315 0.67 -15.78 -9.81
N SER A 316 0.11 -16.98 -9.93
CA SER A 316 0.43 -17.91 -11.01
C SER A 316 -0.05 -17.40 -12.38
N LEU A 317 -1.27 -16.85 -12.45
CA LEU A 317 -1.81 -16.23 -13.66
C LEU A 317 -0.96 -15.03 -14.10
N MET A 318 -0.52 -14.20 -13.15
CA MET A 318 0.39 -13.08 -13.41
C MET A 318 1.69 -13.55 -14.04
N VAL A 319 2.37 -14.53 -13.43
CA VAL A 319 3.65 -15.02 -14.00
C VAL A 319 3.46 -15.65 -15.39
N ASN A 320 2.30 -16.23 -15.67
CA ASN A 320 1.94 -16.75 -16.99
C ASN A 320 1.51 -15.64 -17.99
N GLY A 321 1.79 -14.36 -17.71
CA GLY A 321 1.58 -13.25 -18.62
C GLY A 321 0.23 -12.55 -18.51
N ARG A 322 -0.68 -12.98 -17.62
CA ARG A 322 -1.95 -12.27 -17.44
C ARG A 322 -1.73 -10.98 -16.66
N ARG A 323 -1.99 -9.84 -17.31
CA ARG A 323 -2.03 -8.55 -16.62
C ARG A 323 -3.23 -8.49 -15.70
N VAL A 324 -3.02 -8.01 -14.49
CA VAL A 324 -4.04 -7.90 -13.44
C VAL A 324 -4.16 -6.43 -13.07
N ASN A 325 -5.40 -5.94 -12.97
CA ASN A 325 -5.68 -4.64 -12.39
C ASN A 325 -5.54 -4.75 -10.86
N LEU A 326 -4.66 -3.92 -10.28
CA LEU A 326 -4.43 -3.89 -8.82
C LEU A 326 -4.83 -2.56 -8.18
N ASP A 327 -4.97 -1.49 -8.95
CA ASP A 327 -5.31 -0.15 -8.43
C ASP A 327 -6.72 -0.09 -7.85
N ILE A 328 -7.73 -0.66 -8.52
CA ILE A 328 -9.12 -0.67 -8.05
C ILE A 328 -9.26 -1.37 -6.69
N PRO A 329 -8.82 -2.63 -6.52
CA PRO A 329 -8.93 -3.30 -5.23
C PRO A 329 -8.04 -2.66 -4.15
N VAL A 330 -6.88 -2.09 -4.50
CA VAL A 330 -6.04 -1.36 -3.54
C VAL A 330 -6.76 -0.10 -3.05
N LEU A 331 -7.36 0.67 -3.97
CA LEU A 331 -8.09 1.87 -3.61
C LEU A 331 -9.31 1.56 -2.74
N ALA A 332 -10.06 0.51 -3.08
CA ALA A 332 -11.17 0.03 -2.28
C ALA A 332 -10.72 -0.36 -0.86
N SER A 333 -9.58 -1.07 -0.74
CA SER A 333 -8.99 -1.43 0.56
C SER A 333 -8.57 -0.19 1.36
N ILE A 334 -7.99 0.82 0.71
CA ILE A 334 -7.63 2.09 1.36
C ILE A 334 -8.88 2.80 1.90
N TYR A 335 -9.92 2.95 1.08
CA TYR A 335 -11.15 3.62 1.49
C TYR A 335 -11.87 2.89 2.62
N GLU A 336 -11.95 1.57 2.55
CA GLU A 336 -12.54 0.76 3.62
C GLU A 336 -11.72 0.87 4.92
N GLY A 337 -10.39 0.87 4.82
CA GLY A 337 -9.49 1.11 5.94
C GLY A 337 -9.68 2.48 6.59
N LEU A 338 -9.72 3.54 5.78
CA LEU A 338 -9.93 4.91 6.26
C LEU A 338 -11.33 5.11 6.84
N LYS A 339 -12.35 4.52 6.23
CA LYS A 339 -13.71 4.52 6.77
C LYS A 339 -13.74 3.84 8.13
N THR A 340 -13.12 2.67 8.27
CA THR A 340 -13.04 1.95 9.55
C THR A 340 -12.36 2.79 10.63
N VAL A 341 -11.27 3.47 10.30
CA VAL A 341 -10.56 4.38 11.22
C VAL A 341 -11.44 5.58 11.58
N ALA A 342 -12.12 6.18 10.59
CA ALA A 342 -12.92 7.37 10.77
C ALA A 342 -14.17 7.14 11.64
N THR A 343 -14.77 5.94 11.58
CA THR A 343 -15.97 5.58 12.34
C THR A 343 -15.66 4.86 13.66
N SER A 344 -14.39 4.69 14.03
CA SER A 344 -14.01 3.97 15.25
C SER A 344 -13.91 4.88 16.47
N LEU A 345 -14.46 4.42 17.60
CA LEU A 345 -14.29 5.06 18.92
C LEU A 345 -12.83 4.98 19.42
N LYS A 346 -12.09 3.96 18.97
CA LYS A 346 -10.66 3.73 19.27
C LYS A 346 -9.90 3.47 17.96
N PRO A 347 -9.52 4.53 17.24
CA PRO A 347 -8.98 4.39 15.87
C PRO A 347 -7.65 3.64 15.79
N ALA A 348 -6.82 3.70 16.84
CA ALA A 348 -5.53 3.00 16.86
C ALA A 348 -5.65 1.49 17.15
N GLY A 349 -6.82 1.02 17.62
CA GLY A 349 -7.11 -0.39 17.88
C GLY A 349 -7.88 -1.09 16.77
N THR A 350 -8.10 -0.45 15.61
CA THR A 350 -8.92 -1.05 14.55
C THR A 350 -8.24 -2.26 13.94
N SER A 351 -8.96 -3.38 13.86
CA SER A 351 -8.45 -4.64 13.28
C SER A 351 -8.33 -4.64 11.75
N HIS A 352 -8.74 -3.56 11.06
CA HIS A 352 -8.73 -3.53 9.60
C HIS A 352 -7.33 -3.24 9.07
N SER A 353 -6.90 -4.04 8.10
CA SER A 353 -5.58 -3.99 7.50
C SER A 353 -5.67 -3.37 6.11
N PHE A 354 -4.83 -2.39 5.81
CA PHE A 354 -4.82 -1.73 4.49
C PHE A 354 -3.42 -1.17 4.18
N PRO A 355 -3.08 -0.96 2.88
CA PRO A 355 -1.72 -0.58 2.47
C PRO A 355 -1.45 0.92 2.71
N ILE A 356 -1.38 1.32 3.98
CA ILE A 356 -1.25 2.73 4.40
C ILE A 356 0.02 3.43 3.87
N HIS A 357 1.05 2.66 3.53
CA HIS A 357 2.28 3.20 2.95
C HIS A 357 2.04 3.93 1.60
N PHE A 358 0.96 3.62 0.87
CA PHE A 358 0.55 4.41 -0.30
C PHE A 358 -0.02 5.78 0.09
N ILE A 359 -0.70 5.87 1.25
CA ILE A 359 -1.15 7.16 1.81
C ILE A 359 0.04 8.00 2.23
N TYR A 360 1.09 7.41 2.81
CA TYR A 360 2.31 8.17 3.15
C TYR A 360 2.95 8.79 1.91
N ALA A 361 3.01 8.04 0.80
CA ALA A 361 3.51 8.54 -0.47
C ALA A 361 2.63 9.65 -1.05
N TRP A 362 1.30 9.49 -1.00
CA TRP A 362 0.35 10.51 -1.42
C TRP A 362 0.50 11.79 -0.58
N LEU A 363 0.57 11.65 0.75
CA LEU A 363 0.84 12.74 1.68
C LEU A 363 2.18 13.42 1.41
N ALA A 364 3.21 12.67 1.03
CA ALA A 364 4.51 13.21 0.67
C ALA A 364 4.51 13.99 -0.64
N CYS A 365 3.68 13.57 -1.60
CA CYS A 365 3.58 14.19 -2.91
C CYS A 365 2.80 15.51 -2.86
N TYR A 366 1.68 15.52 -2.14
CA TYR A 366 0.78 16.68 -2.11
C TYR A 366 1.05 17.63 -0.94
N PHE A 367 1.58 17.10 0.16
CA PHE A 367 1.91 17.89 1.35
C PHE A 367 3.41 17.78 1.62
N LYS A 368 4.02 18.86 2.12
CA LYS A 368 5.48 18.93 2.36
C LYS A 368 5.96 18.08 3.55
N THR A 369 5.38 16.90 3.74
CA THR A 369 5.49 16.03 4.92
C THR A 369 6.77 15.21 4.96
N HIS A 370 7.45 15.02 3.82
CA HIS A 370 8.66 14.21 3.70
C HIS A 370 9.80 14.98 3.05
N TYR A 371 11.03 14.54 3.32
CA TYR A 371 12.22 14.91 2.58
C TYR A 371 12.40 13.96 1.39
N SER A 372 12.71 14.51 0.22
CA SER A 372 13.14 13.68 -0.91
C SER A 372 14.47 12.99 -0.62
N VAL A 373 14.64 11.77 -1.14
CA VAL A 373 15.92 11.08 -1.26
C VAL A 373 16.94 11.97 -1.99
N TRP A 374 18.21 11.84 -1.61
CA TRP A 374 19.31 12.59 -2.22
C TRP A 374 19.65 12.12 -3.63
N GLN A 375 19.38 10.84 -3.94
CA GLN A 375 19.69 10.22 -5.23
C GLN A 375 18.43 10.11 -6.08
N GLU A 376 18.53 10.37 -7.38
CA GLU A 376 17.45 10.07 -8.31
C GLU A 376 17.26 8.56 -8.41
N LEU A 377 16.20 8.04 -7.79
CA LEU A 377 15.75 6.67 -7.97
C LEU A 377 14.94 6.58 -9.25
N ARG A 378 15.26 5.61 -10.11
CA ARG A 378 14.54 5.36 -11.39
C ARG A 378 13.15 4.71 -11.21
N GLY A 379 12.68 4.56 -9.97
CA GLY A 379 11.42 3.91 -9.62
C GLY A 379 10.21 4.85 -9.64
N PRO A 380 9.03 4.36 -9.18
CA PRO A 380 7.83 5.20 -9.09
C PRO A 380 8.03 6.33 -8.10
N LYS A 381 7.25 7.41 -8.24
CA LYS A 381 7.44 8.68 -7.50
C LYS A 381 7.46 8.46 -5.98
N MET A 382 6.72 7.48 -5.45
CA MET A 382 6.71 7.15 -4.01
C MET A 382 8.11 6.84 -3.46
N THR A 383 8.97 6.20 -4.25
CA THR A 383 10.31 5.82 -3.81
C THR A 383 11.16 7.04 -3.44
N ARG A 384 10.84 8.21 -4.01
CA ARG A 384 11.51 9.48 -3.68
C ARG A 384 11.35 9.88 -2.22
N PHE A 385 10.34 9.37 -1.53
CA PHE A 385 10.04 9.71 -0.13
C PHE A 385 10.31 8.55 0.83
N SER A 386 10.78 7.43 0.31
CA SER A 386 11.09 6.22 1.06
C SER A 386 12.27 6.40 2.02
N GLY A 387 12.46 5.50 2.98
CA GLY A 387 13.67 5.36 3.78
C GLY A 387 13.67 6.09 5.13
N GLU A 388 14.60 5.63 5.97
CA GLU A 388 14.76 6.07 7.36
C GLU A 388 14.94 7.59 7.46
N GLY A 389 14.16 8.21 8.34
CA GLY A 389 14.20 9.66 8.56
C GLY A 389 13.69 10.46 7.37
N GLY A 390 12.98 9.83 6.44
CA GLY A 390 12.32 10.49 5.31
C GLY A 390 11.17 11.40 5.78
N ALA A 391 10.46 11.02 6.83
CA ALA A 391 9.36 11.82 7.38
C ALA A 391 9.87 13.02 8.20
N LYS A 392 9.32 14.19 7.91
CA LYS A 392 9.59 15.41 8.69
C LYS A 392 8.89 15.36 10.04
N TYR A 393 9.46 16.04 11.01
CA TYR A 393 8.83 16.23 12.30
C TYR A 393 7.80 17.37 12.24
N TYR A 394 6.60 17.09 12.72
CA TYR A 394 5.52 18.04 12.95
C TYR A 394 4.93 17.78 14.33
N GLU A 395 4.76 18.84 15.10
CA GLU A 395 4.02 18.76 16.34
C GLU A 395 2.52 18.58 16.06
N PRO A 396 1.73 18.00 16.99
CA PRO A 396 0.29 17.80 16.79
C PRO A 396 -0.49 19.05 16.37
N ARG A 397 -0.08 20.23 16.85
CA ARG A 397 -0.68 21.52 16.47
C ARG A 397 -0.28 21.98 15.08
N GLU A 398 0.96 21.69 14.66
CA GLU A 398 1.44 22.05 13.32
C GLU A 398 0.80 21.15 12.26
N ALA A 399 0.63 19.87 12.57
CA ALA A 399 0.04 18.89 11.67
C ALA A 399 -1.42 19.21 11.28
N ARG A 400 -2.19 19.84 12.18
CA ARG A 400 -3.60 20.22 11.98
C ARG A 400 -3.79 21.59 11.33
N LYS A 401 -2.71 22.35 11.15
CA LYS A 401 -2.74 23.68 10.52
C LYS A 401 -2.52 23.53 9.02
#